data_AF-A0A951HLZ7-F1
#
_entry.id   AF-A0A951HLZ7-F1
#
_cell.length_a   1.000
_cell.length_b   1.000
_cell.length_c   1.000
_cell.angle_alpha   90.00
_cell.angle_beta   90.00
_cell.angle_gamma   90.00
#
_symmetry.space_group_name_H-M   'P 1'
#
loop_
_entity.id
_entity.type
_entity.pdbx_description
1 polymer ?
#
loop_
_entity_poly.entity_id
_entity_poly.type
_entity_poly.pdbx_seq_one_letter_code
_entity_poly.pdbx_strand_id
1 'polypeptide(L)'
;MRWFRAMLNALRLAQGWKAPTPEIGRDLPSNYAEGEKVFDARVKASFPIGMSVEALLAELRRQGFGLLPEAGLDSVSDATFYRDELVCLTLWSVRWHASGGCVTEIWGVYGCRAP
;
A
#
# COMPACT_ATOMS: atom_id res chain seq x y z
N MET A 1 13.40 -48.31 -11.41
CA MET A 1 12.37 -47.33 -11.80
C MET A 1 11.41 -47.08 -10.64
N ARG A 2 11.62 -46.02 -9.86
CA ARG A 2 10.66 -45.58 -8.84
C ARG A 2 10.87 -44.12 -8.43
N TRP A 3 11.44 -43.34 -9.35
CA TRP A 3 11.73 -41.90 -9.22
C TRP A 3 10.58 -41.00 -9.72
N PHE A 4 9.38 -41.56 -9.94
CA PHE A 4 8.29 -40.90 -10.70
C PHE A 4 6.99 -40.68 -9.92
N ARG A 5 7.04 -40.57 -8.58
CA ARG A 5 5.87 -40.19 -7.75
C ARG A 5 6.11 -39.01 -6.80
N ALA A 6 7.21 -38.29 -6.97
CA ALA A 6 7.47 -37.03 -6.27
C ALA A 6 7.37 -35.80 -7.19
N MET A 7 6.69 -35.94 -8.34
CA MET A 7 6.59 -34.89 -9.37
C MET A 7 5.14 -34.47 -9.66
N LEU A 8 4.24 -34.64 -8.69
CA LEU A 8 2.79 -34.41 -8.85
C LEU A 8 2.13 -33.67 -7.68
N ASN A 9 2.90 -32.84 -6.96
CA ASN A 9 2.34 -31.80 -6.08
C ASN A 9 2.98 -30.42 -6.30
N ALA A 10 3.82 -30.25 -7.32
CA ALA A 10 4.47 -28.98 -7.65
C ALA A 10 3.73 -28.18 -8.73
N LEU A 11 2.43 -28.41 -8.90
CA LEU A 11 1.62 -27.76 -9.95
C LEU A 11 0.22 -27.37 -9.44
N ARG A 12 0.15 -26.64 -8.31
CA ARG A 12 -1.14 -26.03 -7.88
C ARG A 12 -1.05 -24.84 -6.93
N LEU A 13 -0.02 -23.99 -7.02
CA LEU A 13 0.03 -22.71 -6.28
C LEU A 13 0.45 -21.51 -7.15
N ALA A 14 0.49 -21.65 -8.47
CA ALA A 14 0.67 -20.52 -9.40
C ALA A 14 -0.69 -19.90 -9.82
N GLN A 15 -1.69 -19.92 -8.93
CA GLN A 15 -2.86 -19.06 -9.05
C GLN A 15 -2.49 -17.75 -8.34
N GLY A 16 -2.26 -16.69 -9.13
CA GLY A 16 -1.71 -15.42 -8.66
C GLY A 16 -2.39 -14.92 -7.40
N TRP A 17 -1.69 -14.98 -6.27
CA TRP A 17 -2.15 -14.41 -5.02
C TRP A 17 -2.04 -12.90 -5.14
N LYS A 18 -3.07 -12.25 -5.70
CA LYS A 18 -3.19 -10.78 -5.61
C LYS A 18 -3.15 -10.45 -4.12
N ALA A 19 -2.23 -9.58 -3.70
CA ALA A 19 -2.13 -9.16 -2.32
C ALA A 19 -3.52 -8.64 -1.85
N PRO A 20 -3.98 -9.02 -0.65
CA PRO A 20 -5.25 -8.53 -0.14
C PRO A 20 -5.23 -7.00 -0.07
N THR A 21 -6.41 -6.37 -0.09
CA THR A 21 -6.49 -4.91 0.05
C THR A 21 -5.84 -4.52 1.37
N PRO A 22 -4.96 -3.49 1.40
CA PRO A 22 -4.33 -3.04 2.63
C PRO A 22 -5.40 -2.74 3.67
N GLU A 23 -5.14 -3.10 4.92
CA GLU A 23 -6.09 -2.97 6.03
C GLU A 23 -6.66 -1.56 6.14
N ILE A 24 -5.79 -0.56 5.99
CA ILE A 24 -6.17 0.85 6.04
C ILE A 24 -7.08 1.29 4.88
N GLY A 25 -7.04 0.57 3.76
CA GLY A 25 -7.81 0.85 2.54
C GLY A 25 -9.00 -0.08 2.29
N ARG A 26 -9.37 -0.95 3.24
CA ARG A 26 -10.53 -1.85 3.08
C ARG A 26 -11.86 -1.10 3.16
N ASP A 27 -12.87 -1.59 2.46
CA ASP A 27 -14.26 -1.10 2.58
C ASP A 27 -14.39 0.42 2.41
N LEU A 28 -13.58 1.00 1.51
CA LEU A 28 -13.75 2.40 1.14
C LEU A 28 -15.00 2.57 0.27
N PRO A 29 -15.68 3.72 0.39
CA PRO A 29 -16.72 4.13 -0.55
C PRO A 29 -16.26 3.98 -2.01
N SER A 30 -17.17 3.49 -2.87
CA SER A 30 -16.91 3.36 -4.31
C SER A 30 -16.76 4.71 -5.02
N ASN A 31 -17.22 5.80 -4.40
CA ASN A 31 -16.95 7.15 -4.85
C ASN A 31 -15.56 7.58 -4.38
N TYR A 32 -14.63 7.85 -5.31
CA TYR A 32 -13.25 8.22 -4.97
C TYR A 32 -13.14 9.49 -4.12
N ALA A 33 -13.97 10.51 -4.33
CA ALA A 33 -13.90 11.74 -3.54
C ALA A 33 -14.32 11.53 -2.08
N GLU A 34 -15.27 10.63 -1.83
CA GLU A 34 -15.65 10.23 -0.47
C GLU A 34 -14.65 9.24 0.11
N GLY A 35 -14.22 8.26 -0.70
CA GLY A 35 -13.24 7.26 -0.34
C GLY A 35 -11.90 7.85 0.05
N GLU A 36 -11.44 8.90 -0.63
CA GLU A 36 -10.21 9.62 -0.28
C GLU A 36 -10.32 10.30 1.07
N LYS A 37 -11.44 10.95 1.39
CA LYS A 37 -11.63 11.57 2.72
C LYS A 37 -11.60 10.53 3.83
N VAL A 38 -12.28 9.39 3.62
CA VAL A 38 -12.28 8.29 4.59
C VAL A 38 -10.89 7.69 4.73
N PHE A 39 -10.18 7.50 3.62
CA PHE A 39 -8.83 6.95 3.61
C PHE A 39 -7.84 7.88 4.30
N ASP A 40 -7.85 9.17 3.99
CA ASP A 40 -7.02 10.19 4.64
C ASP A 40 -7.25 10.23 6.16
N ALA A 41 -8.50 10.20 6.59
CA ALA A 41 -8.84 10.17 8.02
C ALA A 41 -8.26 8.91 8.71
N ARG A 42 -8.29 7.75 8.04
CA ARG A 42 -7.70 6.52 8.57
C ARG A 42 -6.18 6.58 8.61
N VAL A 43 -5.53 7.11 7.56
CA VAL A 43 -4.07 7.32 7.55
C VAL A 43 -3.65 8.15 8.77
N LYS A 44 -4.31 9.29 8.99
CA LYS A 44 -4.02 10.17 10.14
C LYS A 44 -4.31 9.52 11.49
N ALA A 45 -5.32 8.66 11.57
CA ALA A 45 -5.64 7.93 12.80
C ALA A 45 -4.65 6.78 13.08
N SER A 46 -4.17 6.09 12.05
CA SER A 46 -3.24 4.96 12.17
C SER A 46 -1.79 5.39 12.36
N PHE A 47 -1.41 6.55 11.86
CA PHE A 47 -0.04 7.04 11.84
C PHE A 47 0.04 8.46 12.44
N PRO A 48 0.17 8.57 13.77
CA PRO A 48 0.23 9.87 14.42
C PRO A 48 1.51 10.63 14.07
N ILE A 49 1.41 11.95 13.96
CA ILE A 49 2.57 12.86 13.81
C ILE A 49 3.54 12.62 14.97
N GLY A 50 4.85 12.62 14.67
CA GLY A 50 5.92 12.30 15.61
C GLY A 50 6.30 10.82 15.67
N MET A 51 5.56 9.93 15.00
CA MET A 51 5.97 8.55 14.77
C MET A 51 7.31 8.49 14.02
N SER A 52 8.14 7.49 14.32
CA SER A 52 9.37 7.27 13.55
C SER A 52 9.04 6.82 12.12
N VAL A 53 9.79 7.32 11.15
CA VAL A 53 9.65 6.90 9.75
C VAL A 53 9.89 5.40 9.61
N GLU A 54 10.83 4.84 10.38
CA GLU A 54 11.08 3.39 10.39
C GLU A 54 9.83 2.56 10.75
N ALA A 55 9.09 2.96 11.79
CA ALA A 55 7.87 2.28 12.20
C ALA A 55 6.76 2.41 11.14
N LEU A 56 6.61 3.60 10.55
CA LEU A 56 5.69 3.84 9.44
C LEU A 56 6.01 2.90 8.26
N LEU A 57 7.27 2.86 7.82
CA LEU A 57 7.71 2.03 6.70
C LEU A 57 7.53 0.54 6.98
N ALA A 58 7.81 0.08 8.20
CA ALA A 58 7.61 -1.31 8.59
C ALA A 58 6.12 -1.72 8.49
N GLU A 59 5.22 -0.86 8.95
CA GLU A 59 3.78 -1.11 8.91
C GLU A 59 3.23 -1.06 7.48
N LEU A 60 3.64 -0.07 6.68
CA LEU A 60 3.24 0.03 5.27
C LEU A 60 3.71 -1.20 4.47
N ARG A 61 4.95 -1.67 4.68
CA ARG A 61 5.45 -2.92 4.07
C ARG A 61 4.62 -4.13 4.51
N ARG A 62 4.29 -4.23 5.80
CA ARG A 62 3.45 -5.32 6.33
C ARG A 62 2.09 -5.38 5.63
N GLN A 63 1.53 -4.23 5.27
CA GLN A 63 0.27 -4.12 4.53
C GLN A 63 0.42 -4.26 3.01
N GLY A 64 1.64 -4.43 2.50
CA GLY A 64 1.91 -4.68 1.08
C GLY A 64 2.09 -3.44 0.23
N PHE A 65 2.23 -2.25 0.82
CA PHE A 65 2.54 -1.03 0.06
C PHE A 65 3.94 -1.14 -0.56
N GLY A 66 4.05 -0.74 -1.83
CA GLY A 66 5.33 -0.56 -2.50
C GLY A 66 5.95 0.77 -2.09
N LEU A 67 7.20 0.73 -1.63
CA LEU A 67 7.98 1.92 -1.33
C LEU A 67 8.80 2.30 -2.56
N LEU A 68 8.69 3.54 -3.00
CA LEU A 68 9.63 4.09 -3.97
C LEU A 68 10.93 4.51 -3.24
N PRO A 69 12.08 4.50 -3.91
CA PRO A 69 13.32 5.01 -3.34
C PRO A 69 13.13 6.47 -2.89
N GLU A 70 13.74 6.85 -1.76
CA GLU A 70 13.65 8.19 -1.19
C GLU A 70 13.84 9.26 -2.28
N ALA A 71 12.76 9.97 -2.59
CA ALA A 71 12.85 11.21 -3.35
C ALA A 71 13.62 12.22 -2.48
N GLY A 72 14.53 13.00 -3.08
CA GLY A 72 15.52 13.82 -2.38
C GLY A 72 14.95 14.77 -1.31
N LEU A 73 15.84 15.42 -0.53
CA LEU A 73 15.57 16.17 0.72
C LEU A 73 14.27 17.03 0.80
N ASP A 74 13.76 17.55 -0.31
CA ASP A 74 12.53 18.37 -0.36
C ASP A 74 11.30 17.67 -0.96
N SER A 75 11.36 16.34 -1.15
CA SER A 75 10.34 15.57 -1.85
C SER A 75 9.36 14.93 -0.88
N VAL A 76 8.08 14.94 -1.25
CA VAL A 76 7.05 14.13 -0.59
C VAL A 76 7.45 12.66 -0.72
N SER A 77 7.58 11.97 0.41
CA SER A 77 7.76 10.52 0.42
C SER A 77 6.41 9.84 0.27
N ASP A 78 6.38 8.73 -0.46
CA ASP A 78 5.15 7.96 -0.65
C ASP A 78 5.36 6.45 -0.64
N ALA A 79 4.29 5.76 -0.25
CA ALA A 79 4.13 4.33 -0.33
C ALA A 79 2.81 4.05 -1.02
N THR A 80 2.83 3.31 -2.13
CA THR A 80 1.65 3.12 -2.95
C THR A 80 1.32 1.64 -3.13
N PHE A 81 0.06 1.29 -2.91
CA PHE A 81 -0.53 -0.01 -3.22
C PHE A 81 -1.42 0.15 -4.45
N TYR A 82 -1.28 -0.76 -5.41
CA TYR A 82 -2.07 -0.76 -6.64
C TYR A 82 -2.93 -2.01 -6.73
N ARG A 83 -4.11 -1.87 -7.31
CA ARG A 83 -4.98 -2.97 -7.69
C ARG A 83 -5.45 -2.80 -9.13
N ASP A 84 -5.03 -3.74 -9.98
CA ASP A 84 -5.52 -3.83 -11.34
C ASP A 84 -7.01 -4.22 -11.32
N GLU A 85 -7.83 -3.31 -11.83
CA GLU A 85 -9.21 -3.56 -12.24
C GLU A 85 -9.32 -3.44 -13.76
N LEU A 86 -10.33 -4.09 -14.35
CA LEU A 86 -10.48 -4.26 -15.81
C LEU A 86 -10.38 -2.96 -16.63
N VAL A 87 -10.72 -1.81 -16.04
CA VAL A 87 -10.80 -0.52 -16.73
C VAL A 87 -9.91 0.55 -16.08
N CYS A 88 -9.47 0.35 -14.84
CA CYS A 88 -8.72 1.35 -14.10
C CYS A 88 -7.76 0.71 -13.08
N LEU A 89 -6.63 1.37 -12.85
CA LEU A 89 -5.72 1.02 -11.77
C LEU A 89 -6.14 1.75 -10.50
N THR A 90 -6.85 1.07 -9.59
CA THR A 90 -7.17 1.64 -8.28
C THR A 90 -5.89 1.73 -7.46
N LEU A 91 -5.65 2.87 -6.81
CA LEU A 91 -4.46 3.12 -6.01
C LEU A 91 -4.81 3.64 -4.61
N TRP A 92 -3.99 3.24 -3.64
CA TRP A 92 -3.94 3.80 -2.30
C TRP A 92 -2.51 4.27 -2.07
N SER A 93 -2.32 5.55 -1.80
CA SER A 93 -1.00 6.13 -1.58
C SER A 93 -0.99 6.81 -0.21
N VAL A 94 -0.08 6.36 0.65
CA VAL A 94 0.22 7.04 1.92
C VAL A 94 1.40 7.95 1.65
N ARG A 95 1.24 9.23 1.95
CA ARG A 95 2.23 10.27 1.68
C ARG A 95 2.59 10.99 2.95
N TRP A 96 3.87 11.31 3.12
CA TRP A 96 4.35 11.98 4.32
C TRP A 96 5.52 12.92 4.06
N HIS A 97 5.67 13.87 4.99
CA HIS A 97 6.92 14.59 5.22
C HIS A 97 7.56 14.08 6.51
N ALA A 98 8.89 14.11 6.52
CA ALA A 98 9.66 13.72 7.69
C ALA A 98 10.77 14.73 7.98
N SER A 99 11.06 14.91 9.26
CA SER A 99 12.19 15.68 9.75
C SER A 99 12.76 15.02 10.99
N GLY A 100 14.09 14.96 11.12
CA GLY A 100 14.75 14.30 12.25
C GLY A 100 14.37 12.81 12.40
N GLY A 101 14.07 12.11 11.29
CA GLY A 101 13.64 10.71 11.29
C GLY A 101 12.20 10.46 11.76
N CYS A 102 11.43 11.52 12.00
CA CYS A 102 10.04 11.46 12.46
C CYS A 102 9.09 12.06 11.43
N VAL A 103 7.88 11.52 11.37
CA VAL A 103 6.79 12.03 10.52
C VAL A 103 6.33 13.39 11.05
N THR A 104 6.36 14.42 10.20
CA THR A 104 5.88 15.77 10.53
C THR A 104 4.51 16.07 9.92
N GLU A 105 4.17 15.40 8.83
CA GLU A 105 2.88 15.49 8.16
C GLU A 105 2.57 14.17 7.46
N ILE A 106 1.30 13.76 7.42
CA ILE A 106 0.88 12.54 6.73
C ILE A 106 -0.55 12.67 6.21
N TRP A 107 -0.80 12.11 5.03
CA TRP A 107 -2.12 12.06 4.41
C TRP A 107 -2.29 10.85 3.49
N GLY A 108 -3.55 10.53 3.23
CA GLY A 108 -3.94 9.46 2.31
C GLY A 108 -4.45 10.01 0.99
N VAL A 109 -4.09 9.35 -0.10
CA VAL A 109 -4.65 9.58 -1.44
C VAL A 109 -5.26 8.27 -1.93
N TYR A 110 -6.52 8.33 -2.37
CA TYR A 110 -7.26 7.18 -2.90
C TYR A 110 -7.93 7.55 -4.20
N GLY A 111 -7.70 6.76 -5.24
CA GLY A 111 -8.18 7.12 -6.56
C GLY A 111 -7.98 6.03 -7.59
N CYS A 112 -8.14 6.43 -8.83
CA CYS A 112 -7.99 5.58 -9.99
C CYS A 112 -7.10 6.26 -11.01
N ARG A 113 -6.23 5.48 -11.65
CA ARG A 113 -5.39 5.94 -12.74
C ARG A 113 -5.77 5.17 -14.00
N ALA A 114 -6.11 5.88 -15.06
CA ALA A 114 -6.26 5.27 -16.37
C ALA A 114 -4.92 4.62 -16.78
N PRO A 115 -4.92 3.45 -17.46
CA PRO A 115 -3.72 2.79 -17.93
C PRO A 115 -2.80 3.68 -18.77
#